data_AF-A0A1Y3AT37-F1
#
_entry.id   AF-A0A1Y3AT37-F1
#
_cell.length_a   1.000
_cell.length_b   1.000
_cell.length_c   1.000
_cell.angle_alpha   90.00
_cell.angle_beta   90.00
_cell.angle_gamma   90.00
#
_symmetry.space_group_name_H-M   'P 1'
#
loop_
_entity.id
_entity.type
_entity.pdbx_description
1 polymer ?
#
loop_
_entity_poly.entity_id
_entity_poly.type
_entity_poly.pdbx_seq_one_letter_code
_entity_poly.pdbx_strand_id
1 'polypeptide(L)' 'MPQLKYADFEFLALKQYLENDDGKILVLLEEGGERKSSSNINYFIEEYGTSVNNDKVIRTSFYKYYNPKEVLIQD' A
#
# COMPACT_ATOMS: atom_id res chain seq x y z
N MET A 1 -8.26 -0.29 3.50
CA MET A 1 -6.81 -0.54 3.60
C MET A 1 -6.55 -1.44 4.80
N PRO A 2 -5.57 -2.35 4.77
CA PRO A 2 -5.25 -3.20 5.91
C PRO A 2 -4.78 -2.35 7.10
N GLN A 3 -5.43 -2.55 8.26
CA GLN A 3 -5.16 -1.80 9.51
C GLN A 3 -4.63 -2.69 10.63
N LEU A 4 -4.42 -3.98 10.33
CA LEU A 4 -3.97 -4.99 11.27
C LEU A 4 -2.74 -5.70 10.69
N LYS A 5 -1.97 -6.33 11.59
CA LYS A 5 -0.87 -7.20 11.20
C LYS A 5 -1.42 -8.52 10.70
N TYR A 6 -0.80 -9.01 9.65
CA TYR A 6 -0.94 -10.36 9.14
C TYR A 6 -0.04 -11.31 9.94
N ALA A 7 -0.54 -12.50 10.19
CA ALA A 7 0.23 -13.62 10.69
C ALA A 7 0.92 -14.38 9.53
N ASP A 8 1.93 -15.19 9.85
CA ASP A 8 2.73 -15.91 8.86
C ASP A 8 1.89 -16.83 7.97
N PHE A 9 0.84 -17.47 8.52
CA PHE A 9 -0.05 -18.34 7.75
C PHE A 9 -0.91 -17.56 6.74
N GLU A 10 -1.24 -16.30 7.04
CA GLU A 10 -1.98 -15.45 6.11
C GLU A 10 -1.09 -15.05 4.93
N PHE A 11 0.17 -14.73 5.19
CA PHE A 11 1.14 -14.50 4.10
C PHE A 11 1.37 -15.74 3.26
N LEU A 12 1.46 -16.93 3.86
CA LEU A 12 1.57 -18.18 3.11
C LEU A 12 0.36 -18.40 2.21
N ALA A 13 -0.86 -18.13 2.71
CA ALA A 13 -2.07 -18.24 1.91
C ALA A 13 -2.09 -17.25 0.74
N LEU A 14 -1.61 -16.02 0.93
CA LEU A 14 -1.48 -15.03 -0.14
C LEU A 14 -0.45 -15.43 -1.20
N LYS A 15 0.67 -16.03 -0.80
CA LYS A 15 1.69 -16.58 -1.72
C LYS A 15 1.11 -17.73 -2.54
N GLN A 16 0.49 -18.70 -1.89
CA GLN A 16 -0.18 -19.81 -2.56
C GLN A 16 -1.26 -19.32 -3.54
N TYR A 17 -2.01 -18.28 -3.17
CA TYR A 17 -2.99 -17.68 -4.06
C TYR A 17 -2.34 -17.10 -5.32
N LEU A 18 -1.22 -16.39 -5.21
CA LEU A 18 -0.47 -15.85 -6.36
C LEU A 18 0.21 -16.93 -7.21
N GLU A 19 0.67 -18.03 -6.60
CA GLU A 19 1.31 -19.14 -7.32
C GLU A 19 0.31 -19.95 -8.16
N ASN A 20 -0.98 -19.89 -7.86
CA ASN A 20 -2.01 -20.48 -8.71
C ASN A 20 -2.17 -19.66 -10.01
N ASP A 21 -2.37 -20.34 -11.15
CA ASP A 21 -2.21 -19.83 -12.53
C ASP A 21 -2.93 -18.50 -12.91
N ASP A 22 -3.80 -17.93 -12.07
CA ASP A 22 -4.46 -16.64 -12.33
C ASP A 22 -4.71 -15.78 -11.07
N GLY A 23 -3.98 -16.04 -9.97
CA GLY A 23 -4.09 -15.25 -8.75
C GLY A 23 -3.62 -13.81 -8.95
N LYS A 24 -4.45 -12.82 -8.60
CA LYS A 24 -4.09 -11.40 -8.68
C LYS A 24 -4.44 -10.69 -7.37
N ILE A 25 -3.46 -9.97 -6.81
CA ILE A 25 -3.63 -9.21 -5.57
C ILE A 25 -3.47 -7.72 -5.86
N LEU A 26 -4.46 -6.92 -5.44
CA LEU A 26 -4.37 -5.47 -5.39
C LEU A 26 -4.17 -5.04 -3.93
N VAL A 27 -3.01 -4.43 -3.65
CA VAL A 27 -2.69 -3.89 -2.33
C VAL A 27 -2.84 -2.36 -2.38
N LEU A 28 -3.70 -1.82 -1.51
CA LEU A 28 -3.90 -0.38 -1.34
C LEU A 28 -3.65 0.02 0.11
N LEU A 29 -2.85 1.06 0.32
CA LEU A 29 -2.55 1.65 1.62
C LEU A 29 -2.88 3.14 1.64
N GLU A 30 -3.02 3.69 2.84
CA GLU A 30 -3.18 5.14 3.04
C GLU A 30 -1.82 5.83 3.16
N GLU A 31 -1.86 7.17 3.13
CA GLU A 31 -0.73 8.01 3.48
C GLU A 31 -0.10 7.64 4.85
N GLY A 32 1.21 7.79 4.98
CA GLY A 32 1.95 7.44 6.20
C GLY A 32 2.32 5.96 6.31
N GLY A 33 2.00 5.16 5.29
CA GLY A 33 2.47 3.78 5.14
C GLY A 33 2.07 2.87 6.29
N GLU A 34 2.89 1.84 6.52
CA GLU A 34 2.70 0.85 7.57
C GLU A 34 2.73 1.45 8.98
N ARG A 35 3.53 2.52 9.17
CA ARG A 35 3.63 3.16 10.48
C ARG A 35 2.29 3.76 10.92
N LYS A 36 1.49 4.27 9.98
CA LYS A 36 0.14 4.76 10.28
C LYS A 36 -0.88 3.62 10.32
N SER A 37 -0.80 2.66 9.41
CA SER A 37 -1.79 1.59 9.31
C SER A 37 -1.63 0.48 10.36
N SER A 38 -0.53 0.44 11.11
CA SER A 38 -0.22 -0.64 12.06
C SER A 38 -0.16 -2.05 11.43
N SER A 39 -0.11 -2.12 10.10
CA SER A 39 0.05 -3.36 9.34
C SER A 39 1.52 -3.69 9.11
N ASN A 40 1.79 -4.90 8.61
CA ASN A 40 3.12 -5.43 8.27
C ASN A 40 3.16 -5.96 6.82
N ILE A 41 2.31 -5.42 5.94
CA ILE A 41 2.15 -5.87 4.54
C ILE A 41 3.40 -5.69 3.68
N ASN A 42 4.32 -4.77 4.00
CA ASN A 42 5.62 -4.64 3.32
C ASN A 42 6.43 -5.92 3.42
N TYR A 43 6.30 -6.68 4.51
CA TYR A 43 6.94 -8.00 4.63
C TYR A 43 6.61 -8.93 3.44
N PHE A 44 5.38 -8.83 2.92
CA PHE A 44 4.93 -9.60 1.77
C PHE A 44 5.34 -8.96 0.44
N ILE A 45 5.07 -7.67 0.24
CA ILE A 45 5.31 -7.03 -1.07
C ILE A 45 6.79 -6.76 -1.36
N GLU A 46 7.65 -6.69 -0.34
CA GLU A 46 9.11 -6.55 -0.50
C GLU A 46 9.72 -7.76 -1.22
N GLU A 47 9.18 -8.96 -1.01
CA GLU A 47 9.60 -10.17 -1.74
C GLU A 47 9.35 -10.06 -3.25
N TYR A 48 8.40 -9.22 -3.66
CA TYR A 48 8.08 -8.92 -5.06
C TYR A 48 8.71 -7.61 -5.56
N GLY A 49 9.66 -7.05 -4.80
CA GLY A 49 10.43 -5.86 -5.19
C GLY A 49 9.69 -4.53 -5.04
N THR A 50 8.60 -4.48 -4.27
CA THR A 50 7.82 -3.26 -4.00
C THR A 50 7.73 -2.99 -2.50
N SER A 51 7.69 -1.72 -2.08
CA SER A 51 7.42 -1.35 -0.70
C SER A 51 6.58 -0.07 -0.64
N VAL A 52 5.85 0.11 0.45
CA VAL A 52 5.12 1.35 0.74
C VAL A 52 5.89 2.18 1.76
N ASN A 53 6.19 3.43 1.38
CA ASN A 53 6.89 4.39 2.22
C ASN A 53 6.00 4.94 3.35
N ASN A 54 6.65 5.40 4.42
CA ASN A 54 5.99 6.08 5.54
C ASN A 54 5.89 7.60 5.31
N ASP A 55 5.54 8.02 4.10
CA ASP A 55 5.47 9.41 3.67
C ASP A 55 4.04 9.82 3.25
N LYS A 56 3.88 11.08 2.83
CA LYS A 56 2.59 11.65 2.41
C LYS A 56 2.83 12.46 1.16
N VAL A 57 2.09 12.15 0.10
CA VAL A 57 2.13 12.95 -1.12
C VAL A 57 1.39 14.25 -0.88
N ILE A 58 2.05 15.37 -1.16
CA ILE A 58 1.47 16.71 -1.07
C ILE A 58 1.64 17.43 -2.40
N ARG A 59 0.67 18.27 -2.75
CA ARG A 59 0.78 19.15 -3.92
C ARG A 59 1.92 20.13 -3.74
N THR A 60 2.67 20.39 -4.81
CA THR A 60 3.76 21.39 -4.84
C THR A 60 3.30 22.75 -5.35
N SER A 61 2.17 22.79 -6.07
CA SER A 61 1.57 24.00 -6.62
C SER A 61 0.16 24.20 -6.08
N PHE A 62 -0.26 25.46 -5.91
CA PHE A 62 -1.62 25.76 -5.48
C PHE A 62 -2.62 25.41 -6.59
N TYR A 63 -3.64 24.63 -6.24
CA TYR A 63 -4.77 24.33 -7.11
C TYR A 63 -6.08 24.57 -6.36
N LYS A 64 -7.02 25.20 -7.06
CA LYS A 64 -8.26 25.78 -6.55
C LYS A 64 -9.05 24.78 -5.67
N TYR A 65 -9.17 25.09 -4.37
CA TYR A 65 -10.05 24.50 -3.34
C TYR A 65 -9.96 23.00 -3.02
N TYR A 66 -8.77 22.50 -2.66
CA TYR A 66 -8.62 21.15 -2.11
C TYR A 66 -7.59 21.08 -0.97
N ASN A 67 -7.68 20.03 -0.16
CA ASN A 67 -6.70 19.70 0.87
C ASN A 67 -5.32 19.50 0.21
N PRO A 68 -4.19 19.96 0.79
CA PRO A 68 -2.86 19.75 0.21
C PRO A 68 -2.50 18.30 -0.16
N LYS A 69 -3.18 17.32 0.41
CA LYS A 69 -3.00 15.88 0.17
C LYS A 69 -3.89 15.30 -0.94
N GLU A 70 -4.82 16.08 -1.46
CA GLU A 70 -5.62 15.72 -2.63
C GLU A 70 -4.84 16.21 -3.86
N VAL A 71 -3.90 15.38 -4.30
CA VAL A 71 -2.95 15.73 -5.36
C VAL A 71 -3.51 15.34 -6.72
N LEU A 72 -3.64 16.32 -7.60
CA LEU A 72 -3.99 16.12 -9.00
C LEU A 72 -2.75 15.68 -9.78
N ILE A 73 -2.84 14.51 -10.42
CA ILE A 73 -1.85 13.99 -11.37
C ILE A 73 -2.56 13.89 -12.72
N GLN A 74 -1.98 14.49 -13.76
CA GLN A 74 -2.53 14.54 -15.13
C GLN A 74 -1.41 14.18 -16.12
N ASP A 75 -1.80 13.57 -17.24
CA ASP A 75 -0.92 13.23 -18.37
C ASP A 75 -0.63 14.43 -19.28
#